data_AF-A0A6B3GBD0-F1
#
_entry.id   AF-A0A6B3GBD0-F1
#
_cell.length_a   1.000
_cell.length_b   1.000
_cell.length_c   1.000
_cell.angle_alpha   90.00
_cell.angle_beta   90.00
_cell.angle_gamma   90.00
#
_symmetry.space_group_name_H-M   'P 1'
#
loop_
_entity.id
_entity.type
_entity.pdbx_description
1 polymer ?
#
loop_
_entity_poly.entity_id
_entity_poly.type
_entity_poly.pdbx_seq_one_letter_code
_entity_poly.pdbx_strand_id
1 'polypeptide(L)'
;LALLRDPDHSAKAAQGVTLEVLGQDGLSYAPVDDRTLAEVRRSITGWNGDGSDIDFDWRTVGGYLDRLDRNFGGQGIAVNAAYLIPQGTVRMYAVGWDDRPATDAELARMRELVDQGMREGAVGMSSGLTYTPGMYADDAELTDLCRVVARHGGYYCPHHRSYGAGAL
;
A
#
# COMPACT_ATOMS: atom_id res chain seq x y z
N LEU A 1 2.14 11.14 0.59
CA LEU A 1 2.53 11.78 1.89
C LEU A 1 1.77 13.09 2.19
N ALA A 2 1.03 13.68 1.25
CA ALA A 2 0.37 14.98 1.44
C ALA A 2 -0.52 15.06 2.69
N LEU A 3 -1.35 14.04 2.96
CA LEU A 3 -2.20 13.98 4.17
C LEU A 3 -1.41 14.03 5.49
N LEU A 4 -0.12 13.65 5.47
CA LEU A 4 0.72 13.72 6.67
C LEU A 4 1.38 15.10 6.86
N ARG A 5 1.44 15.93 5.81
CA ARG A 5 2.19 17.20 5.77
C ARG A 5 1.30 18.43 5.76
N ASP A 6 0.20 18.36 5.04
CA ASP A 6 -0.70 19.49 4.81
C ASP A 6 -1.96 19.32 5.68
N PRO A 7 -2.08 20.04 6.81
CA PRO A 7 -3.21 19.93 7.72
C PRO A 7 -4.53 20.39 7.10
N ASP A 8 -4.49 21.29 6.10
CA ASP A 8 -5.69 21.78 5.41
C ASP A 8 -6.04 20.91 4.20
N HIS A 9 -5.05 20.21 3.65
CA HIS A 9 -5.14 19.38 2.46
C HIS A 9 -5.85 20.07 1.29
N SER A 10 -5.57 21.38 1.15
CA SER A 10 -6.37 22.32 0.34
C SER A 10 -6.45 21.93 -1.13
N ALA A 11 -5.38 21.31 -1.67
CA ALA A 11 -5.33 20.86 -3.06
C ALA A 11 -6.46 19.87 -3.42
N LYS A 12 -6.96 19.08 -2.45
CA LYS A 12 -8.11 18.19 -2.63
C LYS A 12 -9.38 18.76 -2.03
N ALA A 13 -9.32 19.30 -0.82
CA ALA A 13 -10.50 19.82 -0.11
C ALA A 13 -11.20 20.96 -0.88
N ALA A 14 -10.44 21.86 -1.51
CA ALA A 14 -11.01 22.95 -2.32
C ALA A 14 -11.75 22.46 -3.58
N GLN A 15 -11.57 21.20 -3.98
CA GLN A 15 -12.28 20.55 -5.08
C GLN A 15 -13.51 19.76 -4.61
N GLY A 16 -13.83 19.79 -3.31
CA GLY A 16 -14.93 19.03 -2.72
C GLY A 16 -14.62 17.56 -2.42
N VAL A 17 -13.34 17.16 -2.46
CA VAL A 17 -12.94 15.80 -2.05
C VAL A 17 -13.07 15.67 -0.53
N THR A 18 -13.82 14.66 -0.09
CA THR A 18 -14.03 14.37 1.33
C THR A 18 -13.44 13.02 1.77
N LEU A 19 -12.99 12.18 0.83
CA LEU A 19 -12.35 10.90 1.10
C LEU A 19 -11.28 10.61 0.05
N GLU A 20 -10.09 10.21 0.51
CA GLU A 20 -9.03 9.68 -0.35
C GLU A 20 -8.88 8.17 -0.17
N VAL A 21 -8.74 7.45 -1.28
CA VAL A 21 -8.36 6.03 -1.27
C VAL A 21 -6.85 5.93 -1.50
N LEU A 22 -6.14 5.57 -0.44
CA LEU A 22 -4.69 5.51 -0.37
C LEU A 22 -4.18 4.10 -0.70
N GLY A 23 -2.86 4.00 -0.86
CA GLY A 23 -2.19 2.73 -1.15
C GLY A 23 -2.50 2.21 -2.55
N GLN A 24 -2.70 3.12 -3.51
CA GLN A 24 -2.89 2.77 -4.92
C GLN A 24 -1.64 2.10 -5.50
N ASP A 25 -1.81 1.45 -6.64
CA ASP A 25 -0.69 1.08 -7.50
C ASP A 25 0.35 0.22 -6.78
N GLY A 26 -0.08 -0.68 -5.89
CA GLY A 26 0.77 -1.70 -5.27
C GLY A 26 1.94 -1.20 -4.40
N LEU A 27 2.08 0.11 -4.16
CA LEU A 27 3.21 0.69 -3.42
C LEU A 27 2.73 1.71 -2.39
N SER A 28 3.09 1.49 -1.13
CA SER A 28 2.80 2.43 -0.04
C SER A 28 3.62 2.11 1.21
N TYR A 29 3.42 2.90 2.27
CA TYR A 29 4.25 2.93 3.48
C TYR A 29 3.79 1.98 4.60
N ALA A 30 2.85 1.07 4.32
CA ALA A 30 2.43 0.01 5.23
C ALA A 30 1.80 -1.19 4.47
N PRO A 31 1.92 -2.43 4.96
CA PRO A 31 2.80 -2.86 6.03
C PRO A 31 4.26 -2.87 5.58
N VAL A 32 5.20 -2.54 6.47
CA VAL A 32 6.64 -2.48 6.16
C VAL A 32 7.49 -2.94 7.34
N ASP A 33 8.66 -3.53 7.06
CA ASP A 33 9.80 -3.57 7.99
C ASP A 33 10.78 -2.43 7.64
N ASP A 34 11.88 -2.27 8.39
CA ASP A 34 12.83 -1.17 8.16
C ASP A 34 13.47 -1.23 6.76
N ARG A 35 13.74 -2.44 6.26
CA ARG A 35 14.28 -2.68 4.92
C ARG A 35 13.28 -2.26 3.85
N THR A 36 12.05 -2.73 3.95
CA THR A 36 10.96 -2.45 3.02
C THR A 36 10.62 -0.97 3.03
N LEU A 37 10.58 -0.32 4.19
CA LEU A 37 10.34 1.11 4.31
C LEU A 37 11.43 1.93 3.60
N ALA A 38 12.70 1.58 3.79
CA ALA A 38 13.81 2.26 3.11
C ALA A 38 13.67 2.15 1.59
N GLU A 39 13.32 0.97 1.09
CA GLU A 39 13.13 0.73 -0.35
C GLU A 39 11.90 1.44 -0.91
N VAL A 40 10.73 1.36 -0.26
CA VAL A 40 9.54 2.12 -0.67
C VAL A 40 9.87 3.60 -0.79
N ARG A 41 10.49 4.18 0.25
CA ARG A 41 10.85 5.61 0.26
C ARG A 41 11.75 5.98 -0.91
N ARG A 42 12.73 5.13 -1.24
CA ARG A 42 13.60 5.33 -2.40
C ARG A 42 12.83 5.23 -3.71
N SER A 43 12.00 4.20 -3.88
CA SER A 43 11.29 3.92 -5.14
C SER A 43 10.25 4.97 -5.50
N ILE A 44 9.54 5.55 -4.52
CA ILE A 44 8.46 6.51 -4.78
C ILE A 44 8.81 7.95 -4.38
N THR A 45 10.10 8.24 -4.15
CA THR A 45 10.58 9.59 -3.77
C THR A 45 10.19 10.65 -4.80
N GLY A 46 10.20 10.32 -6.10
CA GLY A 46 9.80 11.26 -7.16
C GLY A 46 8.33 11.66 -7.11
N TRP A 47 7.46 10.85 -6.50
CA TRP A 47 6.02 11.14 -6.36
C TRP A 47 5.66 11.75 -5.01
N ASN A 48 6.31 11.28 -3.94
CA ASN A 48 5.93 11.60 -2.57
C ASN A 48 6.95 12.49 -1.84
N GLY A 49 8.09 12.79 -2.45
CA GLY A 49 9.26 13.38 -1.79
C GLY A 49 10.03 12.37 -0.94
N ASP A 50 11.17 12.80 -0.40
CA ASP A 50 12.09 11.94 0.35
C ASP A 50 11.57 11.48 1.73
N GLY A 51 10.55 12.17 2.25
CA GLY A 51 9.94 11.90 3.56
C GLY A 51 10.86 12.20 4.73
N SER A 52 11.92 12.99 4.54
CA SER A 52 12.88 13.33 5.59
C SER A 52 12.28 14.15 6.75
N ASP A 53 11.15 14.80 6.48
CA ASP A 53 10.33 15.60 7.39
C ASP A 53 9.24 14.80 8.11
N ILE A 54 9.14 13.49 7.85
CA ILE A 54 8.12 12.61 8.44
C ILE A 54 8.81 11.58 9.33
N ASP A 55 8.34 11.51 10.58
CA ASP A 55 8.66 10.39 11.45
C ASP A 55 7.78 9.19 11.08
N PHE A 56 8.39 8.16 10.51
CA PHE A 56 7.74 6.90 10.15
C PHE A 56 7.70 5.97 11.35
N ASP A 57 6.85 6.29 12.32
CA ASP A 57 6.76 5.60 13.61
C ASP A 57 5.77 4.41 13.62
N TRP A 58 5.33 3.98 12.44
CA TRP A 58 4.43 2.83 12.25
C TRP A 58 5.07 1.75 11.38
N ARG A 59 4.55 0.51 11.49
CA ARG A 59 4.97 -0.63 10.65
C ARG A 59 3.79 -1.41 10.07
N THR A 60 2.65 -1.39 10.75
CA THR A 60 1.44 -2.10 10.35
C THR A 60 0.45 -1.17 9.67
N VAL A 61 -0.60 -1.72 9.06
CA VAL A 61 -1.67 -0.92 8.46
C VAL A 61 -2.41 -0.15 9.54
N GLY A 62 -2.74 -0.81 10.64
CA GLY A 62 -3.40 -0.17 11.78
C GLY A 62 -2.58 0.99 12.33
N GLY A 63 -1.27 0.79 12.50
CA GLY A 63 -0.39 1.88 12.93
C GLY A 63 -0.31 3.05 11.95
N TYR A 64 -0.42 2.78 10.65
CA TYR A 64 -0.50 3.84 9.64
C TYR A 64 -1.82 4.62 9.73
N LEU A 65 -2.94 3.93 9.91
CA LEU A 65 -4.26 4.55 10.09
C LEU A 65 -4.31 5.37 11.40
N ASP A 66 -3.84 4.81 12.51
CA ASP A 66 -3.71 5.49 13.79
C ASP A 66 -2.82 6.75 13.67
N ARG A 67 -1.78 6.69 12.82
CA ARG A 67 -0.92 7.85 12.56
C ARG A 67 -1.67 8.98 11.88
N LEU A 68 -2.58 8.67 10.94
CA LEU A 68 -3.44 9.66 10.29
C LEU A 68 -4.39 10.29 11.33
N ASP A 69 -5.02 9.48 12.17
CA ASP A 69 -5.98 9.93 13.19
C ASP A 69 -5.35 10.85 14.24
N ARG A 70 -4.14 10.51 14.71
CA ARG A 70 -3.43 11.32 15.71
C ARG A 70 -2.60 12.46 15.12
N ASN A 71 -2.61 12.65 13.80
CA ASN A 71 -1.76 13.65 13.16
C ASN A 71 -2.11 15.08 13.62
N PHE A 72 -1.18 16.01 13.38
CA PHE A 72 -1.35 17.44 13.66
C PHE A 72 -1.78 17.74 15.11
N GLY A 73 -1.14 17.08 16.07
CA GLY A 73 -1.43 17.26 17.50
C GLY A 73 -2.75 16.64 17.94
N GLY A 74 -3.20 15.56 17.29
CA GLY A 74 -4.45 14.86 17.61
C GLY A 74 -5.68 15.42 16.91
N GLN A 75 -5.51 16.34 15.95
CA GLN A 75 -6.62 16.88 15.15
C GLN A 75 -7.06 15.93 14.03
N GLY A 76 -6.20 14.99 13.64
CA GLY A 76 -6.43 14.12 12.50
C GLY A 76 -6.21 14.83 11.16
N ILE A 77 -6.42 14.10 10.08
CA ILE A 77 -6.27 14.61 8.71
C ILE A 77 -7.53 15.36 8.24
N ALA A 78 -7.38 16.26 7.26
CA ALA A 78 -8.46 17.14 6.78
C ALA A 78 -9.64 16.43 6.12
N VAL A 79 -9.41 15.24 5.56
CA VAL A 79 -10.39 14.45 4.80
C VAL A 79 -10.35 13.00 5.27
N ASN A 80 -11.40 12.23 5.01
CA ASN A 80 -11.41 10.81 5.33
C ASN A 80 -10.35 10.06 4.51
N ALA A 81 -9.86 8.94 5.04
CA ALA A 81 -8.97 8.04 4.31
C ALA A 81 -9.51 6.60 4.34
N ALA A 82 -9.42 5.94 3.19
CA ALA A 82 -9.54 4.49 3.08
C ALA A 82 -8.23 3.93 2.55
N TYR A 83 -7.75 2.81 3.08
CA TYR A 83 -6.44 2.27 2.72
C TYR A 83 -6.55 0.93 1.98
N LEU A 84 -5.83 0.82 0.87
CA LEU A 84 -5.58 -0.45 0.19
C LEU A 84 -4.20 -0.97 0.56
N ILE A 85 -4.14 -2.27 0.84
CA ILE A 85 -2.88 -2.96 1.08
C ILE A 85 -2.09 -2.99 -0.24
N PRO A 86 -0.87 -2.43 -0.28
CA PRO A 86 -0.02 -2.46 -1.47
C PRO A 86 0.59 -3.84 -1.72
N GLN A 87 0.12 -4.58 -2.74
CA GLN A 87 0.65 -5.92 -3.06
C GLN A 87 2.15 -5.94 -3.35
N GLY A 88 2.68 -4.94 -4.06
CA GLY A 88 4.12 -4.83 -4.36
C GLY A 88 4.95 -4.61 -3.08
N THR A 89 4.48 -3.79 -2.14
CA THR A 89 5.10 -3.65 -0.82
C THR A 89 5.02 -4.94 0.00
N VAL A 90 3.90 -5.66 0.00
CA VAL A 90 3.75 -6.96 0.69
C VAL A 90 4.74 -7.99 0.12
N ARG A 91 4.85 -8.04 -1.21
CA ARG A 91 5.83 -8.87 -1.91
C ARG A 91 7.25 -8.51 -1.54
N MET A 92 7.58 -7.22 -1.52
CA MET A 92 8.89 -6.74 -1.11
C MET A 92 9.23 -7.13 0.33
N TYR A 93 8.25 -7.08 1.25
CA TYR A 93 8.42 -7.51 2.62
C TYR A 93 8.78 -9.00 2.68
N ALA A 94 8.01 -9.86 2.05
CA ALA A 94 8.19 -11.31 2.18
C ALA A 94 9.36 -11.85 1.34
N VAL A 95 9.47 -11.42 0.08
CA VAL A 95 10.36 -12.01 -0.94
C VAL A 95 11.62 -11.18 -1.16
N GLY A 96 11.52 -9.85 -1.01
CA GLY A 96 12.55 -8.90 -1.43
C GLY A 96 12.33 -8.37 -2.85
N TRP A 97 13.42 -7.94 -3.49
CA TRP A 97 13.38 -7.22 -4.78
C TRP A 97 13.69 -8.11 -6.00
N ASP A 98 13.93 -9.39 -5.76
CA ASP A 98 14.40 -10.34 -6.78
C ASP A 98 13.31 -10.73 -7.77
N ASP A 99 13.68 -10.84 -9.04
CA ASP A 99 12.84 -11.41 -10.10
C ASP A 99 12.84 -12.94 -10.01
N ARG A 100 12.02 -13.46 -9.10
CA ARG A 100 11.80 -14.89 -8.91
C ARG A 100 10.41 -15.16 -8.35
N PRO A 101 9.86 -16.38 -8.50
CA PRO A 101 8.67 -16.80 -7.77
C PRO A 101 8.88 -16.75 -6.25
N ALA A 102 7.79 -16.48 -5.51
CA ALA A 102 7.77 -16.65 -4.07
C ALA A 102 7.84 -18.14 -3.72
N THR A 103 8.58 -18.46 -2.66
CA THR A 103 8.50 -19.79 -2.02
C THR A 103 7.18 -19.94 -1.26
N ASP A 104 6.79 -21.17 -0.93
CA ASP A 104 5.57 -21.43 -0.16
C ASP A 104 5.54 -20.70 1.19
N ALA A 105 6.70 -20.58 1.86
CA ALA A 105 6.84 -19.87 3.12
C ALA A 105 6.68 -18.36 2.95
N GLU A 106 7.24 -17.78 1.89
CA GLU A 106 7.08 -16.36 1.58
C GLU A 106 5.64 -16.04 1.16
N LEU A 107 5.00 -16.91 0.38
CA LEU A 107 3.59 -16.76 0.03
C LEU A 107 2.68 -16.87 1.26
N ALA A 108 2.98 -17.79 2.19
CA ALA A 108 2.31 -17.84 3.48
C ALA A 108 2.47 -16.52 4.25
N ARG A 109 3.69 -15.98 4.29
CA ARG A 109 3.95 -14.69 4.93
C ARG A 109 3.19 -13.54 4.27
N MET A 110 3.09 -13.49 2.94
CA MET A 110 2.31 -12.48 2.23
C MET A 110 0.82 -12.58 2.59
N ARG A 111 0.26 -13.80 2.64
CA ARG A 111 -1.13 -14.01 3.07
C ARG A 111 -1.39 -13.52 4.49
N GLU A 112 -0.45 -13.76 5.42
CA GLU A 112 -0.55 -13.26 6.80
C GLU A 112 -0.53 -11.73 6.86
N LEU A 113 0.37 -11.08 6.11
CA LEU A 113 0.45 -9.61 6.06
C LEU A 113 -0.83 -8.99 5.50
N VAL A 114 -1.40 -9.58 4.45
CA VAL A 114 -2.68 -9.15 3.88
C VAL A 114 -3.81 -9.37 4.88
N ASP A 115 -3.88 -10.57 5.49
CA ASP A 115 -4.91 -10.91 6.48
C ASP A 115 -4.88 -9.97 7.71
N GLN A 116 -3.68 -9.67 8.20
CA GLN A 116 -3.46 -8.70 9.26
C GLN A 116 -3.91 -7.30 8.83
N GLY A 117 -3.46 -6.81 7.67
CA GLY A 117 -3.83 -5.48 7.19
C GLY A 117 -5.33 -5.30 7.01
N MET A 118 -6.05 -6.33 6.55
CA MET A 118 -7.50 -6.32 6.43
C MET A 118 -8.18 -6.26 7.80
N ARG A 119 -7.72 -7.04 8.78
CA ARG A 119 -8.22 -6.96 10.17
C ARG A 119 -7.98 -5.62 10.84
N GLU A 120 -6.89 -4.96 10.46
CA GLU A 120 -6.48 -3.65 10.97
C GLU A 120 -7.23 -2.48 10.30
N GLY A 121 -8.09 -2.73 9.32
CA GLY A 121 -8.98 -1.71 8.75
C GLY A 121 -8.70 -1.35 7.28
N ALA A 122 -7.81 -2.06 6.58
CA ALA A 122 -7.74 -1.91 5.13
C ALA A 122 -9.06 -2.33 4.47
N VAL A 123 -9.43 -1.63 3.40
CA VAL A 123 -10.69 -1.88 2.66
C VAL A 123 -10.49 -2.78 1.44
N GLY A 124 -9.26 -3.21 1.18
CA GLY A 124 -8.91 -4.00 0.02
C GLY A 124 -7.40 -4.06 -0.23
N MET A 125 -7.04 -4.45 -1.45
CA MET A 125 -5.66 -4.54 -1.91
C MET A 125 -5.53 -3.88 -3.27
N SER A 126 -4.42 -3.18 -3.49
CA SER A 126 -4.03 -2.72 -4.82
C SER A 126 -2.85 -3.54 -5.34
N SER A 127 -2.66 -3.57 -6.66
CA SER A 127 -1.44 -4.11 -7.25
C SER A 127 -0.86 -3.17 -8.28
N GLY A 128 0.42 -3.40 -8.54
CA GLY A 128 1.21 -2.60 -9.45
C GLY A 128 1.99 -3.45 -10.43
N LEU A 129 1.29 -3.99 -11.43
CA LEU A 129 1.84 -5.10 -12.22
C LEU A 129 2.80 -4.66 -13.34
N THR A 130 2.96 -3.35 -13.53
CA THR A 130 3.94 -2.77 -14.47
C THR A 130 5.32 -2.56 -13.83
N TYR A 131 5.43 -2.55 -12.50
CA TYR A 131 6.64 -2.12 -11.80
C TYR A 131 7.05 -3.07 -10.67
N THR A 132 8.32 -2.98 -10.30
CA THR A 132 8.94 -3.90 -9.36
C THR A 132 8.59 -3.60 -7.91
N PRO A 133 8.57 -4.63 -7.03
CA PRO A 133 8.63 -6.05 -7.37
C PRO A 133 7.27 -6.65 -7.76
N GLY A 134 6.18 -5.86 -7.73
CA GLY A 134 4.81 -6.34 -7.99
C GLY A 134 4.64 -7.04 -9.34
N MET A 135 5.36 -6.59 -10.38
CA MET A 135 5.35 -7.20 -11.71
C MET A 135 5.84 -8.65 -11.75
N TYR A 136 6.59 -9.12 -10.75
CA TYR A 136 7.09 -10.50 -10.72
C TYR A 136 6.07 -11.50 -10.18
N ALA A 137 4.96 -11.04 -9.62
CA ALA A 137 3.89 -11.92 -9.16
C ALA A 137 3.20 -12.58 -10.35
N ASP A 138 3.00 -13.90 -10.28
CA ASP A 138 2.18 -14.63 -11.23
C ASP A 138 0.69 -14.62 -10.83
N ASP A 139 -0.15 -15.15 -11.70
CA ASP A 139 -1.60 -15.19 -11.45
C ASP A 139 -1.95 -16.05 -10.22
N ALA A 140 -1.16 -17.07 -9.90
CA ALA A 140 -1.39 -17.95 -8.76
C ALA A 140 -1.15 -17.21 -7.44
N GLU A 141 -0.05 -16.46 -7.33
CA GLU A 141 0.25 -15.59 -6.20
C GLU A 141 -0.85 -14.53 -6.03
N LEU A 142 -1.20 -13.81 -7.11
CA LEU A 142 -2.25 -12.79 -7.05
C LEU A 142 -3.60 -13.38 -6.62
N THR A 143 -3.96 -14.54 -7.18
CA THR A 143 -5.19 -15.25 -6.80
C THR A 143 -5.19 -15.61 -5.32
N ASP A 144 -4.07 -16.08 -4.78
CA ASP A 144 -3.94 -16.45 -3.37
C ASP A 144 -4.11 -15.25 -2.43
N LEU A 145 -3.52 -14.10 -2.78
CA LEU A 145 -3.71 -12.88 -1.98
C LEU A 145 -5.14 -12.34 -2.11
N CYS A 146 -5.71 -12.34 -3.32
CA CYS A 146 -7.10 -11.93 -3.54
C CYS A 146 -8.11 -12.82 -2.79
N ARG A 147 -7.84 -14.12 -2.62
CA ARG A 147 -8.66 -14.98 -1.75
C ARG A 147 -8.67 -14.51 -0.31
N VAL A 148 -7.53 -14.04 0.22
CA VAL A 148 -7.48 -13.47 1.57
C VAL A 148 -8.33 -12.20 1.64
N VAL A 149 -8.16 -11.28 0.70
CA VAL A 149 -8.95 -10.03 0.63
C VAL A 149 -10.45 -10.32 0.57
N ALA A 150 -10.87 -11.29 -0.24
CA ALA A 150 -12.27 -11.67 -0.40
C ALA A 150 -12.89 -12.23 0.90
N ARG A 151 -12.13 -12.93 1.75
CA ARG A 151 -12.62 -13.39 3.06
C ARG A 151 -13.00 -12.25 4.00
N HIS A 152 -12.41 -11.08 3.81
CA HIS A 152 -12.70 -9.86 4.57
C HIS A 152 -13.70 -8.94 3.87
N GLY A 153 -14.25 -9.35 2.71
CA GLY A 153 -15.18 -8.53 1.92
C GLY A 153 -14.53 -7.32 1.24
N GLY A 154 -13.19 -7.28 1.15
CA GLY A 154 -12.47 -6.20 0.49
C GLY A 154 -12.49 -6.33 -1.03
N TYR A 155 -12.06 -5.27 -1.72
CA TYR A 155 -11.93 -5.26 -3.18
C TYR A 155 -10.47 -5.26 -3.64
N TYR A 156 -10.28 -5.59 -4.92
CA TYR A 156 -8.98 -5.58 -5.58
C TYR A 156 -8.93 -4.48 -6.64
N CYS A 157 -7.88 -3.65 -6.60
CA CYS A 157 -7.67 -2.52 -7.50
C CYS A 157 -6.33 -2.65 -8.25
N PRO A 158 -6.32 -3.20 -9.47
CA PRO A 158 -5.09 -3.37 -10.23
C PRO A 158 -4.71 -2.12 -11.02
N HIS A 159 -3.45 -1.71 -10.91
CA HIS A 159 -2.72 -1.16 -12.04
C HIS A 159 -2.25 -2.34 -12.89
N HIS A 160 -2.80 -2.45 -14.10
CA HIS A 160 -2.63 -3.61 -14.97
C HIS A 160 -1.19 -3.75 -15.48
N ARG A 161 -0.82 -4.98 -15.86
CA ARG A 161 0.54 -5.33 -16.34
C ARG A 161 0.92 -4.62 -17.64
N SER A 162 -0.08 -4.33 -18.47
CA SER A 162 0.07 -3.60 -19.73
C SER A 162 -1.24 -2.90 -20.06
N TYR A 163 -1.13 -1.75 -20.71
CA TYR A 163 -2.24 -1.03 -21.35
C TYR A 163 -2.05 -0.92 -22.88
N GLY A 164 -1.03 -1.60 -23.41
CA GLY A 164 -0.64 -1.54 -24.81
C GLY A 164 -1.39 -2.52 -25.72
N ALA A 165 -0.99 -2.57 -26.99
CA ALA A 165 -1.56 -3.52 -27.95
C ALA A 165 -1.36 -4.97 -27.46
N GLY A 166 -2.46 -5.74 -27.39
CA GLY A 166 -2.46 -7.12 -26.93
C GLY A 166 -2.60 -7.33 -25.42
N ALA A 167 -3.04 -6.31 -24.66
CA ALA A 167 -3.21 -6.37 -23.21
C ALA A 167 -4.45 -7.15 -22.69
N LEU A 168 -4.99 -8.11 -23.46
CA LEU A 168 -6.07 -9.01 -23.05
C LEU A 168 -5.64 -10.46 -23.19
#